data_AF-A0A7V9GWB6-F1
#
_entry.id   AF-A0A7V9GWB6-F1
#
_cell.length_a   1.000
_cell.length_b   1.000
_cell.length_c   1.000
_cell.angle_alpha   90.00
_cell.angle_beta   90.00
_cell.angle_gamma   90.00
#
_symmetry.space_group_name_H-M   'P 1'
#
loop_
_entity.id
_entity.type
_entity.pdbx_description
1 polymer ?
#
loop_
_entity_poly.entity_id
_entity_poly.type
_entity_poly.pdbx_seq_one_letter_code
_entity_poly.pdbx_strand_id
1 'polypeptide(L)'
;GATQADSDIDVAAWFGESAPQSYEMLLPAGVDLLVLDRAPLELAGRVAQHGRLLLSHDEVARVRWESTTRKIYCDELPRITRAHREFSETVRRGR
;
A
#
# COMPACT_ATOMS: atom_id res chain seq x y z
N GLY A 1 2.40 -2.99 -13.83
CA GLY A 1 1.01 -3.44 -14.05
C GLY A 1 0.64 -3.17 -15.49
N ALA A 2 -0.11 -4.06 -16.12
CA ALA A 2 -0.71 -3.79 -17.42
C ALA A 2 -2.06 -3.07 -17.18
N THR A 3 -2.18 -1.83 -17.65
CA THR A 3 -3.45 -1.08 -17.58
C THR A 3 -4.44 -1.71 -18.55
N GLN A 4 -5.58 -2.20 -18.06
CA GLN A 4 -6.72 -2.59 -18.90
C GLN A 4 -7.77 -1.47 -18.86
N ALA A 5 -8.63 -1.39 -19.88
CA ALA A 5 -9.57 -0.28 -20.05
C ALA A 5 -10.56 -0.13 -18.88
N ASP A 6 -10.86 -1.22 -18.17
CA ASP A 6 -11.77 -1.26 -17.02
C ASP A 6 -11.02 -1.39 -15.67
N SER A 7 -9.72 -1.10 -15.62
CA SER A 7 -8.99 -1.14 -14.35
C SER A 7 -9.31 0.09 -13.49
N ASP A 8 -9.76 -0.18 -12.26
CA ASP A 8 -9.89 0.85 -11.22
C ASP A 8 -8.52 1.51 -10.95
N ILE A 9 -8.56 2.76 -10.49
CA ILE A 9 -7.38 3.56 -10.15
C ILE A 9 -7.13 3.46 -8.65
N ASP A 10 -6.07 2.78 -8.27
CA ASP A 10 -5.59 2.74 -6.89
C ASP A 10 -4.83 4.03 -6.53
N VAL A 11 -5.30 4.72 -5.49
CA VAL A 11 -4.63 5.88 -4.90
C VAL A 11 -4.31 5.59 -3.45
N ALA A 12 -3.12 6.00 -3.00
CA ALA A 12 -2.72 5.90 -1.61
C ALA A 12 -2.44 7.29 -1.04
N ALA A 13 -2.93 7.56 0.17
CA ALA A 13 -2.75 8.84 0.85
C ALA A 13 -2.25 8.62 2.27
N TRP A 14 -1.27 9.43 2.67
CA TRP A 14 -0.76 9.51 4.03
C TRP A 14 -1.09 10.89 4.61
N PHE A 15 -1.75 10.91 5.76
CA PHE A 15 -2.24 12.14 6.40
C PHE A 15 -1.40 12.54 7.63
N GLY A 16 -0.67 11.59 8.22
CA GLY A 16 0.20 11.78 9.38
C GLY A 16 -0.56 11.81 10.70
N GLU A 17 -1.48 12.75 10.84
CA GLU A 17 -2.34 12.89 12.01
C GLU A 17 -3.82 13.00 11.57
N SER A 18 -4.73 12.48 12.40
CA SER A 18 -6.19 12.57 12.16
C SER A 18 -6.65 12.06 10.78
N ALA A 19 -6.06 10.95 10.31
CA ALA A 19 -6.42 10.35 9.03
C ALA A 19 -7.92 9.97 8.99
N PRO A 20 -8.67 10.39 7.95
CA PRO A 20 -10.05 10.00 7.78
C PRO A 20 -10.15 8.50 7.50
N GLN A 21 -11.35 7.95 7.64
CA GLN A 21 -11.64 6.65 7.07
C GLN A 21 -11.75 6.78 5.55
N SER A 22 -11.35 5.75 4.80
CA SER A 22 -11.39 5.82 3.32
C SER A 22 -12.79 6.12 2.79
N TYR A 23 -13.84 5.61 3.44
CA TYR A 23 -15.24 5.83 3.08
C TYR A 23 -15.78 7.23 3.44
N GLU A 24 -15.04 8.03 4.22
CA GLU A 24 -15.41 9.42 4.52
C GLU A 24 -15.01 10.38 3.37
N MET A 25 -14.26 9.89 2.39
CA MET A 25 -13.77 10.67 1.25
C MET A 25 -14.70 10.50 0.05
N LEU A 26 -15.13 11.62 -0.53
CA LEU A 26 -15.84 11.63 -1.81
C LEU A 26 -14.82 11.43 -2.94
N LEU A 27 -14.84 10.25 -3.54
CA LEU A 27 -13.94 9.87 -4.63
C LEU A 27 -14.72 9.75 -5.95
N PRO A 28 -14.08 10.05 -7.10
CA PRO A 28 -14.65 9.71 -8.40
C PRO A 28 -14.92 8.21 -8.51
N ALA A 29 -15.89 7.83 -9.35
CA ALA A 29 -16.14 6.42 -9.66
C ALA A 29 -14.89 5.75 -10.25
N GLY A 30 -14.62 4.52 -9.82
CA GLY A 30 -13.43 3.75 -10.24
C GLY A 30 -12.12 4.19 -9.57
N VAL A 31 -12.18 4.90 -8.44
CA VAL A 31 -11.00 5.25 -7.62
C VAL A 31 -11.09 4.56 -6.27
N ASP A 32 -10.10 3.73 -5.97
CA ASP A 32 -9.94 3.07 -4.67
C ASP A 32 -8.87 3.80 -3.84
N LEU A 33 -9.23 4.22 -2.62
CA LEU A 33 -8.32 4.93 -1.72
C LEU A 33 -7.81 4.03 -0.60
N LEU A 34 -6.49 3.87 -0.55
CA LEU A 34 -5.76 3.31 0.59
C LEU A 34 -5.26 4.41 1.52
N VAL A 35 -5.74 4.43 2.76
CA VAL A 35 -5.23 5.31 3.82
C VAL A 35 -3.99 4.65 4.47
N LEU A 36 -2.81 5.21 4.19
CA LEU A 36 -1.51 4.64 4.54
C LEU A 36 -1.22 4.65 6.05
N ASP A 37 -1.83 5.57 6.79
CA ASP A 37 -1.66 5.71 8.25
C ASP A 37 -2.05 4.43 9.02
N ARG A 38 -2.95 3.63 8.47
CA ARG A 38 -3.44 2.38 9.07
C ARG A 38 -3.28 1.17 8.16
N ALA A 39 -2.58 1.34 7.04
CA ALA A 39 -2.38 0.25 6.10
C ALA A 39 -1.45 -0.82 6.69
N PRO A 40 -1.71 -2.11 6.46
CA PRO A 40 -0.76 -3.16 6.75
C PRO A 40 0.59 -2.90 6.07
N LEU A 41 1.68 -3.29 6.73
CA LEU A 41 3.05 -3.07 6.25
C LEU A 41 3.27 -3.55 4.81
N GLU A 42 2.66 -4.66 4.41
CA GLU A 42 2.81 -5.18 3.05
C GLU A 42 2.26 -4.21 1.99
N LEU A 43 1.10 -3.59 2.24
CA LEU A 43 0.54 -2.62 1.31
C LEU A 43 1.31 -1.30 1.34
N ALA A 44 1.60 -0.79 2.54
CA ALA A 44 2.38 0.43 2.71
C ALA A 44 3.78 0.31 2.08
N GLY A 45 4.43 -0.84 2.26
CA GLY A 45 5.73 -1.17 1.68
C GLY A 45 5.73 -1.21 0.16
N ARG A 46 4.72 -1.83 -0.45
CA ARG A 46 4.53 -1.82 -1.91
C ARG A 46 4.34 -0.41 -2.45
N VAL A 47 3.52 0.42 -1.78
CA VAL A 47 3.33 1.82 -2.16
C VAL A 47 4.65 2.59 -2.03
N ALA A 48 5.38 2.44 -0.93
CA ALA A 48 6.65 3.14 -0.73
C ALA A 48 7.74 2.69 -1.72
N GLN A 49 7.69 1.45 -2.22
CA GLN A 49 8.68 0.92 -3.17
C GLN A 49 8.35 1.20 -4.64
N HIS A 50 7.07 1.17 -5.01
CA HIS A 50 6.62 1.16 -6.40
C HIS A 50 5.61 2.25 -6.75
N GLY A 51 5.09 2.97 -5.76
CA GLY A 51 4.14 4.05 -5.96
C GLY A 51 4.74 5.21 -6.75
N ARG A 52 3.88 5.95 -7.45
CA ARG A 52 4.23 7.20 -8.12
C ARG A 52 3.65 8.36 -7.31
N LEU A 53 4.51 9.27 -6.88
CA LEU A 53 4.09 10.45 -6.13
C LEU A 53 3.16 11.33 -6.99
N LEU A 54 1.96 11.62 -6.48
CA LEU A 54 1.00 12.52 -7.10
C LEU A 54 1.08 13.93 -6.51
N LEU A 55 1.19 14.01 -5.17
CA LEU A 55 1.20 15.26 -4.41
C LEU A 55 1.98 15.05 -3.10
N SER A 56 2.64 16.10 -2.64
CA SER A 56 3.31 16.17 -1.34
C SER A 56 3.13 17.58 -0.78
N HIS A 57 2.62 17.70 0.45
CA HIS A 57 2.52 18.97 1.17
C HIS A 57 3.72 19.20 2.10
N ASP A 58 4.36 18.12 2.55
CA ASP A 58 5.54 18.13 3.42
C ASP A 58 6.56 17.09 2.91
N GLU A 59 7.61 17.58 2.25
CA GLU A 59 8.67 16.74 1.70
C GLU A 59 9.48 16.01 2.77
N VAL A 60 9.67 16.62 3.94
CA VAL A 60 10.45 16.02 5.03
C VAL A 60 9.68 14.85 5.61
N ALA A 61 8.39 15.04 5.87
CA ALA A 61 7.50 13.98 6.33
C ALA A 61 7.41 12.85 5.29
N ARG A 62 7.25 13.19 4.00
CA ARG A 62 7.21 12.20 2.91
C ARG A 62 8.48 11.35 2.88
N VAL A 63 9.66 11.97 2.81
CA VAL A 63 10.94 11.23 2.74
C VAL A 63 11.14 10.37 3.98
N ARG A 64 10.78 10.87 5.16
CA ARG A 64 10.86 10.10 6.41
C ARG A 64 9.94 8.88 6.36
N TRP A 65 8.69 9.05 5.92
CA TRP A 65 7.74 7.95 5.79
C TRP A 65 8.21 6.91 4.76
N GLU A 66 8.62 7.34 3.57
CA GLU A 66 9.09 6.45 2.50
C GLU A 66 10.32 5.66 2.92
N SER A 67 11.35 6.33 3.42
CA SER A 67 12.60 5.67 3.84
C SER A 67 12.38 4.67 4.97
N THR A 68 11.62 5.05 5.99
CA THR A 68 11.31 4.18 7.13
C THR A 68 10.51 2.96 6.70
N THR A 69 9.44 3.18 5.94
CA THR A 69 8.54 2.11 5.48
C THR A 69 9.24 1.15 4.54
N ARG A 70 10.03 1.65 3.57
CA ARG A 70 10.80 0.80 2.65
C ARG A 70 11.82 -0.04 3.38
N LYS A 71 12.53 0.53 4.35
CA LYS A 71 13.51 -0.20 5.15
C LYS A 71 12.83 -1.38 5.87
N ILE A 72 11.80 -1.09 6.66
CA ILE A 72 11.08 -2.12 7.42
C ILE A 72 10.46 -3.17 6.48
N TYR A 73 9.85 -2.74 5.38
CA TYR A 73 9.26 -3.66 4.41
C TYR A 73 10.30 -4.59 3.77
N CYS A 74 11.46 -4.06 3.36
CA CYS A 74 12.54 -4.88 2.80
C CYS A 74 13.09 -5.88 3.81
N ASP A 75 13.24 -5.49 5.08
CA ASP A 75 13.67 -6.38 6.17
C ASP A 75 12.65 -7.52 6.41
N GLU A 76 11.36 -7.22 6.28
CA GLU A 76 10.25 -8.17 6.50
C GLU A 76 9.86 -8.99 5.26
N LEU A 77 10.28 -8.57 4.06
CA LEU A 77 9.88 -9.16 2.79
C LEU A 77 10.15 -10.67 2.70
N PRO A 78 11.27 -11.23 3.20
CA PRO A 78 11.49 -12.67 3.21
C PRO A 78 10.44 -13.42 4.03
N ARG A 79 10.05 -12.88 5.19
CA ARG A 79 9.05 -13.48 6.08
C ARG A 79 7.66 -13.43 5.45
N ILE A 80 7.28 -12.28 4.89
CA ILE A 80 6.01 -12.09 4.18
C ILE A 80 5.91 -13.07 2.99
N THR A 81 6.97 -13.15 2.17
CA THR A 81 7.01 -14.03 1.00
C THR A 81 6.90 -15.50 1.38
N ARG A 82 7.59 -15.92 2.44
CA ARG A 82 7.49 -17.29 2.97
C ARG A 82 6.07 -17.62 3.42
N ALA A 83 5.43 -16.73 4.18
CA ALA A 83 4.06 -16.92 4.64
C ALA A 83 3.06 -17.08 3.48
N HIS A 84 3.17 -16.25 2.43
CA HIS A 84 2.33 -16.37 1.23
C HIS A 84 2.52 -17.71 0.50
N ARG A 85 3.77 -18.17 0.41
CA ARG A 85 4.09 -19.45 -0.22
C ARG A 85 3.48 -20.61 0.57
N GLU A 86 3.71 -20.65 1.88
CA GLU A 86 3.17 -21.70 2.75
C GLU A 86 1.64 -21.74 2.71
N PHE A 87 0.99 -20.58 2.79
CA PHE A 87 -0.47 -20.48 2.66
C PHE A 87 -0.97 -21.02 1.31
N SER A 88 -0.34 -20.63 0.21
CA SER A 88 -0.71 -21.08 -1.14
C SER A 88 -0.53 -22.59 -1.31
N GLU A 89 0.53 -23.16 -0.73
CA GLU A 89 0.78 -24.60 -0.74
C GLU A 89 -0.28 -25.36 0.07
N THR A 90 -0.68 -24.85 1.24
CA THR A 90 -1.76 -25.44 2.05
C THR A 90 -3.10 -25.42 1.30
N VAL A 91 -3.46 -24.28 0.71
CA VAL A 91 -4.72 -24.15 -0.06
C VAL A 91 -4.75 -25.11 -1.26
N ARG A 92 -3.61 -25.36 -1.91
CA ARG A 92 -3.52 -26.33 -3.02
C ARG A 92 -3.62 -27.79 -2.57
N ARG A 93 -3.14 -28.14 -1.37
CA ARG A 93 -3.18 -29.51 -0.83
C ARG A 93 -4.50 -29.88 -0.17
N GLY A 94 -5.28 -28.88 0.26
CA GLY A 94 -6.62 -29.05 0.85
C GLY A 94 -7.77 -29.14 -0.17
N ARG A 95 -7.45 -29.14 -1.47
CA ARG A 95 -8.33 -29.51 -2.58
C ARG A 95 -7.89 -30.85 -3.14
#